data_AF-A0A2N1RQ44-F1
#
_entry.id   AF-A0A2N1RQ44-F1
#
_cell.length_a   1.000
_cell.length_b   1.000
_cell.length_c   1.000
_cell.angle_alpha   90.00
_cell.angle_beta   90.00
_cell.angle_gamma   90.00
#
_symmetry.space_group_name_H-M   'P 1'
#
loop_
_entity.id
_entity.type
_entity.pdbx_description
1 polymer ?
#
loop_
_entity_poly.entity_id
_entity_poly.type
_entity_poly.pdbx_seq_one_letter_code
_entity_poly.pdbx_strand_id
1 'polypeptide(L)'
;MENLMFKYFLIVIGSTQVFLALIEVFSPYRAFLMWKKWVAGRFFPVHGLVLILTGLPLTFYKGYLSSVIFYIGLFVVLMGPFILIYPEKIRNVFNDSESVFNQRDIKMMIYFDAFFRFAAGVIFLLSCWKTFF
;
A
#
# COMPACT_ATOMS: atom_id res chain seq x y z
N MET A 1 6.51 -26.12 -4.20
CA MET A 1 5.41 -25.26 -4.70
C MET A 1 5.31 -23.94 -3.94
N GLU A 2 5.42 -23.93 -2.61
CA GLU A 2 5.39 -22.69 -1.79
C GLU A 2 6.37 -21.61 -2.27
N ASN A 3 7.61 -21.99 -2.59
CA ASN A 3 8.63 -21.08 -3.10
C ASN A 3 8.23 -20.38 -4.42
N LEU A 4 7.51 -21.06 -5.31
CA LEU A 4 7.08 -20.46 -6.58
C LEU A 4 5.93 -19.47 -6.36
N MET A 5 5.01 -19.78 -5.45
CA MET A 5 3.89 -18.92 -5.10
C MET A 5 4.38 -17.60 -4.50
N PHE A 6 5.30 -17.66 -3.53
CA PHE A 6 5.89 -16.47 -2.93
C PHE A 6 6.69 -15.64 -3.94
N LYS A 7 7.39 -16.28 -4.88
CA LYS A 7 8.08 -15.59 -5.97
C LYS A 7 7.12 -14.71 -6.78
N TYR A 8 6.05 -15.29 -7.33
CA TYR A 8 5.07 -14.52 -8.11
C TYR A 8 4.35 -13.48 -7.26
N PHE A 9 4.01 -13.84 -6.02
CA PHE A 9 3.36 -12.93 -5.09
C PHE A 9 4.19 -11.67 -4.85
N LEU A 10 5.48 -11.81 -4.48
CA LEU A 10 6.40 -10.69 -4.26
C LEU A 10 6.62 -9.85 -5.53
N ILE A 11 6.70 -10.49 -6.69
CA ILE A 11 6.83 -9.77 -7.99
C ILE A 11 5.60 -8.92 -8.26
N VAL A 12 4.39 -9.50 -8.13
CA VAL A 12 3.13 -8.80 -8.44
C VAL A 12 2.93 -7.63 -7.49
N ILE A 13 3.04 -7.86 -6.17
CA ILE A 13 2.84 -6.78 -5.19
C ILE A 13 3.95 -5.73 -5.33
N GLY A 14 5.20 -6.15 -5.51
CA GLY A 14 6.35 -5.25 -5.59
C GLY A 14 6.28 -4.34 -6.80
N SER A 15 5.97 -4.93 -7.96
CA SER A 15 5.80 -4.17 -9.21
C SER A 15 4.59 -3.23 -9.13
N THR A 16 3.48 -3.67 -8.53
CA THR A 16 2.29 -2.84 -8.34
C THR A 16 2.60 -1.63 -7.44
N GLN A 17 3.31 -1.83 -6.33
CA GLN A 17 3.67 -0.73 -5.42
C GLN A 17 4.63 0.27 -6.07
N VAL A 18 5.64 -0.21 -6.80
CA VAL A 18 6.54 0.67 -7.57
C VAL A 18 5.76 1.45 -8.62
N PHE A 19 4.86 0.79 -9.36
CA PHE A 19 4.05 1.44 -10.39
C PHE A 19 3.12 2.52 -9.81
N LEU A 20 2.43 2.23 -8.71
CA LEU A 20 1.59 3.21 -8.02
C LEU A 20 2.40 4.39 -7.48
N ALA A 21 3.55 4.11 -6.86
CA ALA A 21 4.45 5.16 -6.39
C ALA A 21 4.92 6.08 -7.52
N LEU A 22 5.23 5.53 -8.70
CA LEU A 22 5.59 6.34 -9.87
C LEU A 22 4.42 7.24 -10.31
N ILE A 23 3.19 6.73 -10.36
CA ILE A 23 2.00 7.54 -10.67
C ILE A 23 1.85 8.69 -9.66
N GLU A 24 2.03 8.41 -8.37
CA GLU A 24 1.95 9.39 -7.29
C GLU A 24 3.06 10.45 -7.39
N VAL A 25 4.27 10.07 -7.79
CA VAL A 25 5.38 11.01 -8.00
C VAL A 25 5.14 11.91 -9.22
N PHE A 26 4.70 11.35 -10.35
CA PHE A 26 4.50 12.13 -11.57
C PHE A 26 3.29 13.05 -11.52
N SER A 27 2.23 12.63 -10.81
CA SER A 27 0.98 13.38 -10.77
C SER A 27 0.31 13.32 -9.39
N PRO A 28 0.95 13.90 -8.34
CA PRO A 28 0.53 13.75 -6.95
C PRO A 28 -0.89 14.25 -6.69
N TYR A 29 -1.27 15.39 -7.28
CA TYR A 29 -2.61 15.94 -7.08
C TYR A 29 -3.71 15.07 -7.71
N ARG A 30 -3.48 14.53 -8.91
CA ARG A 30 -4.45 13.59 -9.52
C ARG A 30 -4.51 12.27 -8.74
N ALA A 31 -3.37 11.79 -8.24
CA ALA A 31 -3.34 10.61 -7.39
C ALA A 31 -4.15 10.83 -6.11
N PHE A 32 -4.03 12.00 -5.47
CA PHE A 32 -4.88 12.37 -4.34
C PHE A 32 -6.38 12.33 -4.70
N LEU A 33 -6.78 12.92 -5.83
CA LEU A 33 -8.18 12.87 -6.27
C LEU A 33 -8.67 11.44 -6.56
N MET A 34 -7.81 10.57 -7.11
CA MET A 34 -8.12 9.16 -7.31
C MET A 34 -8.31 8.44 -5.98
N TRP A 35 -7.42 8.67 -5.00
CA TRP A 35 -7.54 8.13 -3.65
C TRP A 35 -8.82 8.63 -2.96
N LYS A 36 -9.11 9.92 -3.03
CA LYS A 36 -10.34 10.51 -2.50
C LYS A 36 -11.58 9.87 -3.11
N LYS A 37 -11.62 9.71 -4.44
CA LYS A 37 -12.73 9.05 -5.14
C LYS A 37 -12.88 7.57 -4.73
N TRP A 38 -11.77 6.86 -4.55
CA TRP A 38 -11.78 5.48 -4.08
C TRP A 38 -12.32 5.36 -2.65
N VAL A 39 -11.84 6.20 -1.74
CA VAL A 39 -12.26 6.27 -0.33
C VAL A 39 -13.75 6.63 -0.20
N ALA A 40 -14.24 7.55 -1.02
CA ALA A 40 -15.65 7.94 -1.07
C ALA A 40 -16.56 6.83 -1.62
N GLY A 41 -16.00 5.80 -2.28
CA GLY A 41 -16.77 4.72 -2.87
C GLY A 41 -17.45 3.81 -1.84
N ARG A 42 -18.62 3.26 -2.18
CA ARG A 42 -19.33 2.25 -1.37
C ARG A 42 -18.49 1.00 -1.10
N PHE A 43 -17.58 0.67 -2.03
CA PHE A 43 -16.72 -0.51 -1.95
C PHE A 43 -15.40 -0.27 -1.20
N PHE A 44 -15.18 0.92 -0.63
CA PHE A 44 -13.96 1.19 0.14
C PHE A 44 -13.69 0.19 1.28
N PRO A 45 -14.69 -0.34 2.02
CA PRO A 45 -14.44 -1.38 3.02
C PRO A 45 -13.79 -2.65 2.43
N VAL A 46 -14.06 -2.98 1.16
CA VAL A 46 -13.42 -4.12 0.46
C VAL A 46 -11.91 -3.90 0.35
N HIS A 47 -11.44 -2.66 0.30
CA HIS A 47 -10.01 -2.36 0.35
C HIS A 47 -9.38 -2.91 1.64
N GLY A 48 -10.06 -2.81 2.78
CA GLY A 48 -9.60 -3.39 4.05
C GLY A 48 -9.47 -4.92 3.99
N LEU A 49 -10.41 -5.62 3.34
CA LEU A 49 -10.28 -7.07 3.09
C LEU A 49 -9.09 -7.39 2.20
N VAL A 50 -8.88 -6.62 1.13
CA VAL A 50 -7.73 -6.78 0.24
C VAL A 50 -6.41 -6.60 1.00
N LEU A 51 -6.32 -5.62 1.91
CA LEU A 51 -5.16 -5.44 2.77
C LEU A 51 -4.91 -6.66 3.66
N ILE A 52 -5.95 -7.25 4.28
CA ILE A 52 -5.77 -8.46 5.09
C ILE A 52 -5.28 -9.63 4.23
N LEU A 53 -5.92 -9.86 3.08
CA LEU A 53 -5.59 -10.97 2.18
C LEU A 53 -4.19 -10.85 1.58
N THR A 54 -3.70 -9.63 1.35
CA THR A 54 -2.35 -9.40 0.82
C THR A 54 -1.29 -9.30 1.93
N GLY A 55 -1.63 -8.79 3.10
CA GLY A 55 -0.70 -8.66 4.22
C GLY A 55 -0.41 -9.98 4.91
N LEU A 56 -1.38 -10.88 5.03
CA LEU A 56 -1.24 -12.13 5.76
C LEU A 56 -0.19 -13.08 5.14
N PRO A 57 -0.15 -13.31 3.81
CA PRO A 57 0.95 -14.04 3.17
C PRO A 57 2.33 -13.46 3.48
N LEU A 58 2.49 -12.14 3.58
CA LEU A 58 3.76 -11.50 3.90
C LEU A 58 4.27 -11.89 5.30
N THR A 59 3.37 -12.13 6.25
CA THR A 59 3.75 -12.55 7.61
C THR A 59 4.29 -13.98 7.70
N PHE A 60 4.05 -14.82 6.69
CA PHE A 60 4.55 -16.19 6.64
C PHE A 60 5.79 -16.36 5.76
N TYR A 61 6.24 -15.28 5.11
CA TYR A 61 7.39 -15.31 4.22
C TYR A 61 8.72 -15.54 4.99
N LYS A 62 9.54 -16.48 4.51
CA LYS A 62 10.77 -16.94 5.20
C LYS A 62 12.09 -16.70 4.44
N GLY A 63 12.08 -15.93 3.34
CA GLY A 63 13.29 -15.67 2.54
C GLY A 63 14.11 -14.45 2.97
N TYR A 64 14.89 -13.88 2.04
CA TYR A 64 15.73 -12.70 2.29
C TYR A 64 14.88 -11.50 2.74
N LEU A 65 15.31 -10.77 3.77
CA LEU A 65 14.54 -9.68 4.41
C LEU A 65 13.19 -10.11 5.01
N SER A 66 13.01 -11.39 5.36
CA SER A 66 11.79 -11.91 5.97
C SER A 66 11.32 -11.13 7.20
N SER A 67 12.22 -10.72 8.09
CA SER A 67 11.85 -9.90 9.26
C SER A 67 11.25 -8.54 8.88
N VAL A 68 11.81 -7.87 7.86
CA VAL A 68 11.29 -6.57 7.39
C VAL A 68 9.93 -6.76 6.73
N ILE A 69 9.81 -7.78 5.88
CA ILE A 69 8.57 -8.13 5.18
C ILE A 69 7.48 -8.53 6.17
N PHE A 70 7.84 -9.23 7.26
CA PHE A 70 6.93 -9.56 8.34
C PHE A 70 6.30 -8.31 8.96
N TYR A 71 7.11 -7.30 9.31
CA TYR A 71 6.58 -6.06 9.90
C TYR A 71 5.72 -5.26 8.91
N ILE A 72 6.11 -5.21 7.63
CA ILE A 72 5.28 -4.61 6.58
C ILE A 72 3.94 -5.35 6.47
N GLY A 73 3.98 -6.68 6.43
CA GLY A 73 2.79 -7.54 6.39
C GLY A 73 1.88 -7.31 7.59
N LEU A 74 2.44 -7.28 8.79
CA LEU A 74 1.71 -7.03 10.03
C LEU A 74 1.03 -5.65 10.00
N PHE A 75 1.76 -4.60 9.61
CA PHE A 75 1.20 -3.26 9.48
C PHE A 75 0.02 -3.25 8.49
N VAL A 76 0.19 -3.84 7.30
CA VAL A 76 -0.84 -3.93 6.27
C VAL A 76 -2.08 -4.69 6.76
N VAL A 77 -1.89 -5.83 7.43
CA VAL A 77 -3.00 -6.61 8.03
C VAL A 77 -3.75 -5.78 9.06
N LEU A 78 -3.05 -5.07 9.95
CA LEU A 78 -3.68 -4.26 11.01
C LEU A 78 -4.45 -3.05 10.45
N MET A 79 -4.02 -2.48 9.33
CA MET A 79 -4.77 -1.42 8.65
C MET A 79 -6.09 -1.92 8.06
N GLY A 80 -6.19 -3.20 7.71
CA GLY A 80 -7.41 -3.80 7.16
C GLY A 80 -8.65 -3.65 8.07
N PRO A 81 -8.62 -4.13 9.32
CA PRO A 81 -9.69 -3.93 10.30
C PRO A 81 -10.00 -2.46 10.55
N PHE A 82 -8.99 -1.58 10.56
CA PHE A 82 -9.22 -0.15 10.76
C PHE A 82 -10.08 0.44 9.63
N ILE A 83 -9.81 0.07 8.38
CA ILE A 83 -10.61 0.49 7.21
C ILE A 83 -12.00 -0.15 7.22
N LEU A 84 -12.12 -1.41 7.66
CA LEU A 84 -13.39 -2.12 7.72
C LEU A 84 -14.34 -1.56 8.78
N ILE A 85 -13.82 -1.24 9.98
CA ILE A 85 -14.62 -0.79 11.12
C ILE A 85 -14.92 0.71 11.02
N TYR A 86 -13.98 1.52 10.52
CA TYR A 86 -14.10 2.97 10.49
C TYR A 86 -13.98 3.61 9.08
N PRO A 87 -14.73 3.13 8.07
CA PRO A 87 -14.63 3.68 6.72
C PRO A 87 -15.05 5.16 6.65
N GLU A 88 -16.08 5.55 7.40
CA GLU A 88 -16.57 6.94 7.42
C GLU A 88 -15.55 7.91 8.03
N LYS A 89 -14.79 7.47 9.03
CA LYS A 89 -13.76 8.31 9.65
C LYS A 89 -12.66 8.65 8.64
N ILE A 90 -12.28 7.69 7.81
CA ILE A 90 -11.29 7.89 6.74
C ILE A 90 -11.86 8.79 5.64
N ARG A 91 -13.12 8.59 5.25
CA ARG A 91 -13.81 9.47 4.28
C ARG A 91 -13.83 10.92 4.72
N ASN A 92 -14.18 11.17 5.98
CA ASN A 92 -14.21 12.51 6.53
C ASN A 92 -12.83 13.17 6.48
N VAL A 93 -11.76 12.44 6.87
CA VAL A 93 -10.38 12.95 6.76
C VAL A 93 -10.05 13.38 5.33
N PHE A 94 -10.37 12.57 4.31
CA PHE A 94 -10.11 12.92 2.91
C PHE A 94 -10.96 14.10 2.40
N ASN A 95 -12.20 14.23 2.90
CA ASN A 95 -13.08 15.34 2.54
C ASN A 95 -12.60 16.66 3.16
N ASP A 96 -12.24 16.64 4.45
CA ASP A 96 -11.76 17.80 5.20
C ASP A 96 -10.36 18.23 4.75
N SER A 97 -9.59 17.32 4.16
CA SER A 97 -8.23 17.61 3.69
C SER A 97 -8.18 18.75 2.67
N GLU A 98 -9.18 18.89 1.79
CA GLU A 98 -9.18 19.94 0.75
C GLU A 98 -9.52 21.34 1.29
N SER A 99 -10.27 21.42 2.40
CA SER A 99 -10.61 22.70 3.02
C SER A 99 -9.54 23.17 4.01
N VAL A 100 -8.78 22.23 4.59
CA VAL A 100 -7.76 22.49 5.61
C VAL A 100 -6.36 22.64 5.01
N PHE A 101 -6.00 21.83 4.01
CA PHE A 101 -4.66 21.81 3.44
C PHE A 101 -4.58 22.56 2.12
N ASN A 102 -3.48 23.29 1.91
CA ASN A 102 -3.20 23.89 0.62
C ASN A 102 -2.71 22.81 -0.38
N GLN A 103 -2.63 23.16 -1.67
CA GLN A 103 -2.17 22.21 -2.69
C GLN A 103 -0.74 21.68 -2.47
N ARG A 104 0.15 22.44 -1.80
CA ARG A 104 1.51 22.02 -1.51
C ARG A 104 1.54 20.93 -0.44
N ASP A 105 0.74 21.08 0.61
CA ASP A 105 0.63 20.12 1.71
C ASP A 105 0.06 18.79 1.21
N ILE A 106 -0.98 18.84 0.37
CA ILE A 106 -1.55 17.66 -0.29
C ILE A 106 -0.47 16.94 -1.12
N LYS A 107 0.32 17.67 -1.91
CA LYS A 107 1.41 17.06 -2.69
C LYS A 107 2.47 16.41 -1.81
N MET A 108 2.84 17.05 -0.70
CA MET A 108 3.83 16.52 0.24
C MET A 108 3.34 15.22 0.90
N MET A 109 2.06 15.17 1.28
CA MET A 109 1.43 13.95 1.81
C MET A 109 1.49 12.80 0.78
N ILE A 110 1.20 13.08 -0.49
CA ILE A 110 1.27 12.06 -1.55
C ILE A 110 2.71 11.64 -1.83
N TYR A 111 3.69 12.55 -1.83
CA TYR A 111 5.09 12.16 -1.97
C TYR A 111 5.58 11.29 -0.81
N PHE A 112 5.09 11.54 0.39
CA PHE A 112 5.37 10.70 1.55
C PHE A 112 4.80 9.29 1.35
N ASP A 113 3.52 9.16 0.94
CA ASP A 113 2.91 7.86 0.61
C ASP A 113 3.71 7.12 -0.49
N ALA A 114 4.03 7.83 -1.58
CA ALA A 114 4.78 7.30 -2.70
C ALA A 114 6.17 6.79 -2.29
N PHE A 115 6.84 7.49 -1.36
CA PHE A 115 8.13 7.05 -0.84
C PHE A 115 8.02 5.70 -0.12
N PHE A 116 7.04 5.52 0.78
CA PHE A 116 6.87 4.25 1.48
C PHE A 116 6.45 3.13 0.53
N ARG A 117 5.56 3.40 -0.43
CA ARG A 117 5.18 2.43 -1.46
C ARG A 117 6.37 2.00 -2.30
N PHE A 118 7.17 2.95 -2.77
CA PHE A 118 8.36 2.67 -3.56
C PHE A 118 9.36 1.83 -2.76
N ALA A 119 9.64 2.23 -1.51
CA ALA A 119 10.55 1.50 -0.63
C ALA A 119 10.06 0.07 -0.37
N ALA A 120 8.78 -0.12 -0.03
CA ALA A 120 8.20 -1.45 0.17
C ALA A 120 8.26 -2.29 -1.11
N GLY A 121 7.94 -1.70 -2.27
CA GLY A 121 8.00 -2.36 -3.57
C GLY A 121 9.41 -2.83 -3.92
N VAL A 122 10.41 -1.98 -3.72
CA VAL A 122 11.83 -2.33 -3.90
C VAL A 122 12.26 -3.43 -2.93
N ILE A 123 11.87 -3.38 -1.66
CA ILE A 123 12.14 -4.45 -0.68
C ILE A 123 11.60 -5.79 -1.16
N PHE A 124 10.36 -5.83 -1.66
CA PHE A 124 9.75 -7.07 -2.16
C PHE A 124 10.49 -7.62 -3.39
N LEU A 125 10.85 -6.76 -4.34
CA LEU A 125 11.58 -7.17 -5.55
C LEU A 125 13.01 -7.64 -5.24
N LEU A 126 13.72 -6.95 -4.35
CA LEU A 126 15.06 -7.33 -3.89
C LEU A 126 15.03 -8.66 -3.13
N SER A 127 14.05 -8.83 -2.25
CA SER A 127 13.81 -10.07 -1.51
C SER A 127 13.54 -11.23 -2.46
N CYS A 128 12.70 -11.02 -3.47
CA CYS A 128 12.43 -12.00 -4.51
C CYS A 128 13.70 -12.35 -5.30
N TRP A 129 14.46 -11.35 -5.75
CA TRP A 129 15.68 -11.57 -6.52
C TRP A 129 16.68 -12.41 -5.73
N LYS A 130 17.03 -12.01 -4.51
CA LYS A 130 18.04 -12.68 -3.67
C LYS A 130 17.64 -14.05 -3.14
N THR A 131 16.34 -14.36 -3.09
CA THR A 131 15.86 -15.65 -2.57
C THR A 131 15.73 -16.69 -3.67
N PHE A 132 15.43 -16.28 -4.91
CA PHE A 132 15.04 -17.19 -6.00
C PHE A 132 15.98 -17.20 -7.21
N PHE A 133 17.01 -16.34 -7.22
CA PHE A 133 18.04 -16.26 -8.26
C PHE A 133 19.41 -16.11 -7.60
#